data_AF-A0A251TBH4-F1
#
_entry.id   AF-A0A251TBH4-F1
#
_cell.length_a   1.000
_cell.length_b   1.000
_cell.length_c   1.000
_cell.angle_alpha   90.00
_cell.angle_beta   90.00
_cell.angle_gamma   90.00
#
_symmetry.space_group_name_H-M   'P 1'
#
loop_
_entity.id
_entity.type
_entity.pdbx_description
1 polymer ?
#
loop_
_entity_poly.entity_id
_entity_poly.type
_entity_poly.pdbx_seq_one_letter_code
_entity_poly.pdbx_strand_id
1 'polypeptide(L)'
;MEGFDTSFSMNCKEKVEKLEEKVMTLFIDYENGGLITLQLLELIDDIERMGLGYRFQPDITRVLSKVASKHYATKEEEEDNLHAVSLEFRLLRQHGFSVSQGSSNFIYG
;
A
#
# COMPACT_ATOMS: atom_id res chain seq x y z
N MET A 1 -16.62 29.96 29.71
CA MET A 1 -16.19 28.54 29.81
C MET A 1 -15.90 28.07 28.39
N GLU A 2 -14.79 28.50 27.78
CA GLU A 2 -14.42 28.14 26.39
C GLU A 2 -12.89 28.16 26.25
N GLY A 3 -12.21 27.12 26.69
CA GLY A 3 -10.75 27.07 26.59
C GLY A 3 -10.13 25.68 26.60
N PHE A 4 -10.92 24.62 26.54
CA PHE A 4 -10.42 23.26 26.73
C PHE A 4 -10.35 22.41 25.44
N ASP A 5 -11.07 22.80 24.39
CA ASP A 5 -11.13 22.00 23.14
C ASP A 5 -10.05 22.35 22.11
N THR A 6 -9.61 23.61 22.04
CA THR A 6 -8.69 24.08 20.99
C THR A 6 -7.28 23.49 21.12
N SER A 7 -6.79 23.31 22.34
CA SER A 7 -5.45 22.76 22.63
C SER A 7 -5.34 21.27 22.28
N PHE A 8 -6.36 20.47 22.62
CA PHE A 8 -6.38 19.04 22.32
C PHE A 8 -6.58 18.78 20.82
N SER A 9 -7.48 19.55 20.17
CA SER A 9 -7.73 19.47 18.73
C SER A 9 -6.49 19.85 17.90
N MET A 10 -5.72 20.87 18.31
CA MET A 10 -4.44 21.22 17.68
C MET A 10 -3.40 20.09 17.76
N ASN A 11 -3.29 19.39 18.89
CA ASN A 11 -2.34 18.29 19.09
C ASN A 11 -2.68 17.06 18.22
N CYS A 12 -3.96 16.72 18.10
CA CYS A 12 -4.41 15.64 17.20
C CYS A 12 -4.09 15.96 15.73
N LYS A 13 -4.31 17.20 15.29
CA LYS A 13 -4.03 17.62 13.93
C LYS A 13 -2.54 17.53 13.58
N GLU A 14 -1.67 18.04 14.45
CA GLU A 14 -0.22 17.99 14.24
C GLU A 14 0.32 16.56 14.19
N LYS A 15 -0.26 15.65 14.98
CA LYS A 15 0.10 14.23 14.94
C LYS A 15 -0.29 13.57 13.62
N VAL A 16 -1.49 13.89 13.10
CA VAL A 16 -1.96 13.38 11.80
C VAL A 16 -1.03 13.86 10.69
N GLU A 17 -0.65 15.14 10.67
CA GLU A 17 0.26 15.70 9.67
C GLU A 17 1.64 15.00 9.70
N LYS A 18 2.19 14.75 10.89
CA LYS A 18 3.45 13.98 11.05
C LYS A 18 3.34 12.53 10.58
N LEU A 19 2.16 11.92 10.76
CA LEU A 19 1.89 10.56 10.27
C LEU A 19 1.77 10.55 8.75
N GLU A 20 1.08 11.54 8.16
CA GLU A 20 0.97 11.72 6.71
C GLU A 20 2.36 11.92 6.07
N GLU A 21 3.23 12.74 6.69
CA GLU A 21 4.60 12.96 6.23
C GLU A 21 5.42 11.66 6.28
N LYS A 22 5.33 10.88 7.36
CA LYS A 22 6.02 9.59 7.46
C LYS A 22 5.58 8.60 6.39
N VAL A 23 4.28 8.52 6.11
CA VAL A 23 3.75 7.66 5.03
C VAL A 23 4.33 8.07 3.69
N MET A 24 4.40 9.37 3.41
CA MET A 24 4.98 9.88 2.17
C MET A 24 6.48 9.56 2.05
N THR A 25 7.23 9.70 3.13
CA THR A 25 8.66 9.32 3.16
C THR A 25 8.87 7.84 2.87
N LEU A 26 8.03 6.96 3.44
CA LEU A 26 8.11 5.50 3.17
C LEU A 26 7.81 5.17 1.71
N PHE A 27 6.88 5.89 1.07
CA PHE A 27 6.65 5.75 -0.37
C PHE A 27 7.86 6.19 -1.19
N ILE A 28 8.51 7.30 -0.83
CA ILE A 28 9.73 7.78 -1.50
C ILE A 28 10.88 6.78 -1.31
N ASP A 29 11.05 6.25 -0.10
CA ASP A 29 12.09 5.26 0.20
C ASP A 29 11.90 3.98 -0.63
N TYR A 30 10.66 3.53 -0.82
CA TYR A 30 10.36 2.42 -1.73
C TYR A 30 10.76 2.71 -3.18
N GLU A 31 10.45 3.92 -3.66
CA GLU A 31 10.80 4.33 -5.02
C GLU A 31 12.32 4.41 -5.24
N ASN A 32 13.07 4.73 -4.19
CA ASN A 32 14.54 4.76 -4.19
C ASN A 32 15.18 3.39 -3.92
N GLY A 33 14.38 2.33 -3.71
CA GLY A 33 14.87 0.98 -3.41
C GLY A 33 15.34 0.79 -1.96
N GLY A 34 15.05 1.72 -1.06
CA GLY A 34 15.35 1.64 0.37
C GLY A 34 14.34 0.84 1.20
N LEU A 35 13.17 0.53 0.63
CA LEU A 35 12.11 -0.24 1.30
C LEU A 35 11.79 -1.52 0.51
N ILE A 36 11.62 -2.64 1.21
CA ILE A 36 11.21 -3.91 0.59
C ILE A 36 9.71 -3.92 0.28
N THR A 37 9.31 -4.63 -0.78
CA THR A 37 7.92 -4.72 -1.26
C THR A 37 6.93 -5.12 -0.16
N LEU A 38 7.28 -6.11 0.67
CA LEU A 38 6.41 -6.58 1.76
C LEU A 38 6.06 -5.46 2.75
N GLN A 39 7.06 -4.68 3.20
CA GLN A 39 6.84 -3.60 4.18
C GLN A 39 5.96 -2.49 3.62
N LEU A 40 6.09 -2.22 2.31
CA LEU A 40 5.19 -1.29 1.62
C LEU A 40 3.74 -1.80 1.63
N LEU A 41 3.54 -3.08 1.29
CA LEU A 41 2.20 -3.67 1.20
C LEU A 41 1.52 -3.74 2.58
N GLU A 42 2.28 -4.06 3.63
CA GLU A 42 1.80 -4.01 5.02
C GLU A 42 1.38 -2.59 5.43
N LEU A 43 2.19 -1.58 5.10
CA LEU A 43 1.85 -0.18 5.35
C LEU A 43 0.54 0.23 4.65
N ILE A 44 0.35 -0.18 3.40
CA ILE A 44 -0.87 0.10 2.65
C ILE A 44 -2.07 -0.59 3.30
N ASP A 45 -1.94 -1.87 3.68
CA ASP A 45 -3.02 -2.60 4.35
C ASP A 45 -3.43 -1.94 5.67
N ASP A 46 -2.46 -1.50 6.47
CA ASP A 46 -2.70 -0.80 7.73
C ASP A 46 -3.44 0.53 7.50
N ILE A 47 -3.01 1.32 6.51
CA ILE A 47 -3.66 2.60 6.16
C ILE A 47 -5.11 2.37 5.73
N GLU A 48 -5.37 1.34 4.92
CA GLU A 48 -6.72 1.01 4.47
C GLU A 48 -7.60 0.49 5.62
N ARG A 49 -7.07 -0.38 6.49
CA ARG A 49 -7.79 -0.86 7.69
C ARG A 49 -8.11 0.25 8.67
N MET A 50 -7.27 1.28 8.75
CA MET A 50 -7.53 2.47 9.54
C MET A 50 -8.58 3.40 8.91
N GLY A 51 -9.09 3.09 7.71
CA GLY A 51 -10.02 3.94 6.97
C GLY A 51 -9.39 5.22 6.43
N LEU A 52 -8.06 5.27 6.34
CA LEU A 52 -7.29 6.43 5.87
C LEU A 52 -6.88 6.32 4.40
N GLY A 53 -7.16 5.19 3.74
CA GLY A 53 -6.80 4.94 2.34
C GLY A 53 -7.24 6.05 1.37
N TYR A 54 -8.38 6.70 1.63
CA TYR A 54 -8.89 7.79 0.78
C TYR A 54 -7.96 9.01 0.72
N ARG A 55 -7.14 9.25 1.75
CA ARG A 55 -6.20 10.39 1.80
C ARG A 55 -4.99 10.17 0.92
N PHE A 56 -4.55 8.92 0.81
CA PHE A 56 -3.33 8.52 0.11
C PHE A 56 -3.60 7.77 -1.18
N GLN A 57 -4.87 7.71 -1.63
CA GLN A 57 -5.28 7.00 -2.83
C GLN A 57 -4.40 7.26 -4.06
N PRO A 58 -4.00 8.50 -4.40
CA PRO A 58 -3.11 8.72 -5.55
C PRO A 58 -1.71 8.11 -5.36
N ASP A 59 -1.13 8.22 -4.16
CA ASP A 59 0.19 7.68 -3.86
C ASP A 59 0.17 6.16 -3.77
N ILE A 60 -0.85 5.58 -3.12
CA ILE A 60 -1.09 4.14 -3.05
C ILE A 60 -1.19 3.55 -4.47
N THR A 61 -1.99 4.17 -5.34
CA THR A 61 -2.13 3.72 -6.74
C THR A 61 -0.79 3.78 -7.48
N ARG A 62 -0.01 4.85 -7.28
CA ARG A 62 1.31 5.02 -7.91
C ARG A 62 2.29 3.93 -7.47
N VAL A 63 2.41 3.66 -6.17
CA VAL A 63 3.35 2.65 -5.67
C VAL A 63 2.90 1.24 -6.01
N LEU A 64 1.60 0.94 -5.97
CA LEU A 64 1.04 -0.36 -6.40
C LEU A 64 1.27 -0.60 -7.90
N SER A 65 1.19 0.42 -8.74
CA SER A 65 1.53 0.29 -10.16
C SER A 65 3.00 -0.11 -10.35
N LYS A 66 3.91 0.40 -9.52
CA LYS A 66 5.33 0.01 -9.54
C LYS A 66 5.53 -1.43 -9.05
N VAL A 67 4.83 -1.84 -8.00
CA VAL A 67 4.82 -3.23 -7.51
C VAL A 67 4.37 -4.18 -8.63
N ALA A 68 3.21 -3.92 -9.25
CA ALA A 68 2.71 -4.73 -10.37
C ALA A 68 3.72 -4.80 -11.54
N SER A 69 4.37 -3.68 -11.86
CA SER A 69 5.37 -3.63 -12.93
C SER A 69 6.60 -4.48 -12.63
N LYS A 70 7.05 -4.50 -11.36
CA LYS A 70 8.13 -5.39 -10.90
C LYS A 70 7.70 -6.85 -10.99
N HIS A 71 6.53 -7.20 -10.46
CA HIS A 71 5.99 -8.57 -10.52
C HIS A 71 5.93 -9.13 -11.95
N TYR A 72 5.54 -8.33 -12.95
CA TYR A 72 5.54 -8.76 -14.36
C TYR A 72 6.95 -8.91 -14.97
N ALA A 73 7.94 -8.17 -14.46
CA ALA A 73 9.31 -8.20 -14.95
C ALA A 73 10.16 -9.31 -14.30
N THR A 74 9.93 -9.60 -13.02
CA THR A 74 10.65 -10.61 -12.23
C THR A 74 9.75 -11.82 -12.00
N LYS A 75 9.48 -12.58 -13.05
CA LYS A 75 8.62 -13.79 -12.99
C LYS A 75 9.15 -14.92 -12.09
N GLU A 76 10.35 -14.81 -11.53
CA GLU A 76 11.09 -15.97 -10.99
C GLU A 76 11.58 -15.84 -9.53
N GLU A 77 11.46 -14.69 -8.84
CA GLU A 77 12.15 -14.50 -7.55
C GLU A 77 11.27 -14.32 -6.30
N GLU A 78 9.94 -14.10 -6.45
CA GLU A 78 9.06 -13.81 -5.30
C GLU A 78 8.09 -14.96 -4.92
N GLU A 79 8.31 -16.18 -5.41
CA GLU A 79 7.49 -17.35 -5.02
C GLU A 79 7.71 -17.79 -3.55
N ASP A 80 8.80 -17.35 -2.90
CA ASP A 80 9.17 -17.84 -1.57
C ASP A 80 8.41 -17.18 -0.40
N ASN A 81 7.64 -16.11 -0.63
CA ASN A 81 6.87 -15.44 0.42
C ASN A 81 5.38 -15.38 0.11
N LEU A 82 4.66 -16.45 0.44
CA LEU A 82 3.20 -16.57 0.30
C LEU A 82 2.45 -15.38 0.92
N HIS A 83 2.94 -14.82 2.03
CA HIS A 83 2.32 -13.66 2.67
C HIS A 83 2.43 -12.41 1.78
N ALA A 84 3.62 -12.15 1.23
CA ALA A 84 3.83 -11.02 0.31
C ALA A 84 2.99 -11.17 -0.96
N VAL A 85 3.02 -12.35 -1.60
CA VAL A 85 2.24 -12.64 -2.82
C VAL A 85 0.74 -12.51 -2.55
N SER A 86 0.25 -13.01 -1.42
CA SER A 86 -1.17 -12.91 -1.06
C SER A 86 -1.60 -11.45 -0.79
N LEU A 87 -0.74 -10.65 -0.14
CA LEU A 87 -1.01 -9.23 0.10
C LEU A 87 -1.02 -8.45 -1.21
N GLU A 88 -0.02 -8.67 -2.05
CA GLU A 88 0.08 -8.02 -3.36
C GLU A 88 -1.16 -8.30 -4.21
N PHE A 89 -1.51 -9.57 -4.37
CA PHE A 89 -2.66 -9.97 -5.18
C PHE A 89 -3.97 -9.33 -4.68
N ARG A 90 -4.16 -9.31 -3.35
CA ARG A 90 -5.33 -8.68 -2.72
C ARG A 90 -5.38 -7.18 -3.00
N LEU A 91 -4.29 -6.46 -2.73
CA LEU A 91 -4.22 -5.01 -2.90
C LEU A 91 -4.34 -4.61 -4.37
N LEU A 92 -3.65 -5.29 -5.27
CA LEU A 92 -3.75 -5.02 -6.70
C LEU A 92 -5.19 -5.20 -7.22
N ARG A 93 -5.90 -6.27 -6.82
CA ARG A 93 -7.31 -6.46 -7.19
C ARG A 93 -8.23 -5.39 -6.60
N GLN A 94 -8.02 -4.99 -5.34
CA GLN A 94 -8.81 -3.95 -4.70
C GLN A 94 -8.69 -2.60 -5.42
N HIS A 95 -7.51 -2.32 -5.97
CA HIS A 95 -7.24 -1.10 -6.74
C HIS A 95 -7.52 -1.23 -8.25
N GLY A 96 -8.15 -2.33 -8.68
CA GLY A 96 -8.59 -2.52 -10.06
C GLY A 96 -7.47 -2.89 -11.05
N PHE A 97 -6.29 -3.28 -10.57
CA PHE A 97 -5.25 -3.83 -11.42
C PHE A 97 -5.65 -5.23 -11.90
N SER A 98 -5.50 -5.48 -13.20
CA SER A 98 -5.69 -6.81 -13.77
C SER A 98 -4.51 -7.69 -13.37
N VAL A 99 -4.68 -8.44 -12.28
CA VAL A 99 -3.74 -9.50 -11.88
C VAL A 99 -4.22 -10.80 -12.50
N SER A 100 -3.42 -11.36 -13.40
CA SER A 100 -3.68 -12.68 -13.98
C SER A 100 -3.78 -13.70 -12.84
N GLN A 101 -4.97 -14.29 -12.65
CA GLN A 101 -5.06 -15.54 -11.89
C GLN A 101 -4.25 -16.56 -12.68
N GLY A 102 -3.16 -17.05 -12.10
CA GLY A 102 -2.29 -18.06 -12.72
C GLY A 102 -3.12 -19.05 -13.52
N SER A 103 -2.74 -19.18 -14.80
CA SER A 103 -3.42 -19.90 -15.86
C SER A 103 -4.09 -21.19 -15.39
N SER A 104 -5.34 -21.10 -14.93
CA SER A 104 -6.22 -22.26 -14.87
C SER A 104 -6.78 -22.47 -16.27
N ASN A 105 -5.92 -22.93 -17.18
CA ASN A 105 -6.34 -23.62 -18.39
C ASN A 105 -6.90 -25.00 -17.99
N PHE A 106 -7.98 -25.00 -17.23
CA PHE A 106 -8.81 -26.17 -16.96
C PHE A 106 -10.25 -25.72 -17.06
N ILE A 107 -10.69 -25.44 -18.29
CA ILE A 107 -12.05 -25.69 -18.80
C ILE A 107 -12.24 -24.96 -20.13
N TYR A 108 -11.87 -25.62 -21.23
CA TYR A 108 -12.71 -25.66 -22.43
C TYR A 108 -12.46 -27.00 -23.14
N GLY A 109 -13.53 -27.81 -23.21
CA GLY A 109 -13.77 -28.85 -24.23
C GLY A 109 -13.07 -30.17 -24.02
#